data_AF-A0A2E4HCE8-F1
#
_entry.id   AF-A0A2E4HCE8-F1
#
_cell.length_a   1.000
_cell.length_b   1.000
_cell.length_c   1.000
_cell.angle_alpha   90.00
_cell.angle_beta   90.00
_cell.angle_gamma   90.00
#
_symmetry.space_group_name_H-M   'P 1'
#
loop_
_entity.id
_entity.type
_entity.pdbx_description
1 polymer ?
#
loop_
_entity_poly.entity_id
_entity_poly.type
_entity_poly.pdbx_seq_one_letter_code
_entity_poly.pdbx_strand_id
1 'polypeptide(L)'
;MKTIINIAIALLITGLHLCTAQTMPEPPQPPQPPSTTLSSTSGNYKVSINSSDSSTGENISFSVTNRDDRYSLKANFPKKVSPELLAYLMEVMGSRNIVQKGGKTQWIANTDGEEVYEISLSKDRLQMYIDKEIASDELIEKFGEIGRKTKAIITGKDAETEEVERLERQAHRLRRDANRMHIEAMRLERQAQRDAQRLEIEQQRLNRDKERANVATNRVLRDAQRAREDAQRIEREARKIALEAEKAGLRSAAKGGMDDAVREVLQSPATFYDTTKAQNRNGWKWPAFQQALLMALEEDALISQDNELIFVRDNTGMYVNGQQLDRQTEGAYLNIFATHGYERSDYFTFYKLYDHILVINANARILEFFEAMKAAGNMSDLKKEYKLEINGDTMRINGEALAPAVVKNYNTLLHKHNIIPAPGKVIALLKGGDYKLGYSLGNRTHIGTWGIND
;
A
#
# COMPACT_ATOMS: atom_id res chain seq x y z
N MET A 1 8.79 30.89 -6.79
CA MET A 1 8.77 29.51 -7.34
C MET A 1 10.16 28.84 -7.28
N LYS A 2 10.81 28.78 -6.11
CA LYS A 2 12.07 28.02 -5.93
C LYS A 2 12.08 27.16 -4.66
N THR A 3 11.03 27.27 -3.82
CA THR A 3 10.90 26.57 -2.54
C THR A 3 9.92 25.40 -2.58
N ILE A 4 9.09 25.27 -3.63
CA ILE A 4 8.14 24.15 -3.79
C ILE A 4 8.79 22.95 -4.52
N ILE A 5 9.88 23.18 -5.26
CA ILE A 5 10.63 22.12 -5.96
C ILE A 5 11.49 21.28 -4.99
N ASN A 6 11.90 21.85 -3.84
CA ASN A 6 12.76 21.13 -2.88
C ASN A 6 12.00 20.17 -1.95
N ILE A 7 10.66 20.24 -1.88
CA ILE A 7 9.85 19.32 -1.07
C ILE A 7 9.41 18.08 -1.88
N ALA A 8 9.39 18.16 -3.21
CA ALA A 8 9.11 17.02 -4.09
C ALA A 8 10.32 16.08 -4.29
N ILE A 9 11.55 16.53 -4.01
CA ILE A 9 12.78 15.71 -4.14
C ILE A 9 13.12 14.98 -2.82
N ALA A 10 12.62 15.45 -1.67
CA ALA A 10 12.84 14.81 -0.37
C ALA A 10 11.93 13.58 -0.11
N LEU A 11 10.89 13.36 -0.92
CA LEU A 11 9.96 12.23 -0.78
C LEU A 11 10.22 11.07 -1.76
N LEU A 12 11.26 11.17 -2.60
CA LEU A 12 11.62 10.14 -3.59
C LEU A 12 12.89 9.35 -3.22
N ILE A 13 13.51 9.64 -2.08
CA ILE A 13 14.80 9.04 -1.64
C ILE A 13 14.63 8.05 -0.46
N THR A 14 13.44 7.92 0.14
CA THR A 14 13.18 6.95 1.23
C THR A 14 12.46 5.67 0.78
N GLY A 15 12.60 5.27 -0.49
CA GLY A 15 11.90 4.12 -1.08
C GLY A 15 12.79 2.97 -1.59
N LEU A 16 14.09 3.02 -1.35
CA LEU A 16 15.03 1.97 -1.70
C LEU A 16 15.92 1.78 -0.49
N HIS A 17 15.94 0.59 0.11
CA HIS A 17 16.99 -0.04 0.94
C HIS A 17 16.30 -1.04 1.88
N LEU A 18 16.03 -2.25 1.36
CA LEU A 18 16.07 -3.56 2.05
C LEU A 18 15.58 -4.64 1.07
N CYS A 19 16.33 -4.85 -0.01
CA CYS A 19 16.34 -6.13 -0.72
C CYS A 19 17.67 -6.80 -0.41
N THR A 20 17.79 -7.42 0.76
CA THR A 20 18.76 -8.49 0.94
C THR A 20 18.25 -9.68 0.15
N ALA A 21 18.88 -9.94 -1.00
CA ALA A 21 18.72 -11.20 -1.71
C ALA A 21 19.15 -12.34 -0.78
N GLN A 22 18.17 -13.07 -0.23
CA GLN A 22 18.44 -14.38 0.33
C GLN A 22 18.75 -15.30 -0.84
N THR A 23 20.01 -15.71 -0.95
CA THR A 23 20.42 -16.84 -1.77
C THR A 23 19.57 -18.05 -1.37
N MET A 24 18.84 -18.62 -2.32
CA MET A 24 18.14 -19.89 -2.12
C MET A 24 19.14 -20.93 -1.58
N PRO A 25 18.81 -21.65 -0.49
CA PRO A 25 19.59 -22.80 -0.09
C PRO A 25 19.54 -23.84 -1.21
N GLU A 26 20.72 -24.26 -1.65
CA GLU A 26 20.89 -25.34 -2.61
C GLU A 26 20.25 -26.62 -2.03
N PRO A 27 19.44 -27.37 -2.81
CA PRO A 27 18.78 -28.57 -2.31
C PRO A 27 19.85 -29.59 -1.85
N PRO A 28 19.65 -30.25 -0.70
CA PRO A 28 20.65 -31.17 -0.14
C PRO A 28 20.97 -32.29 -1.14
N GLN A 29 22.27 -32.45 -1.42
CA GLN A 29 22.77 -33.54 -2.24
C GLN A 29 22.34 -34.90 -1.65
N PRO A 30 21.88 -35.86 -2.48
CA PRO A 30 21.53 -37.19 -2.01
C PRO A 30 22.75 -37.87 -1.36
N PRO A 31 22.59 -38.60 -0.24
CA PRO A 31 23.69 -39.27 0.42
C PRO A 31 24.38 -40.26 -0.53
N GLN A 32 25.71 -40.15 -0.63
CA GLN A 32 26.53 -41.14 -1.33
C GLN A 32 26.38 -42.51 -0.65
N PRO A 33 26.19 -43.60 -1.43
CA PRO A 33 26.14 -44.94 -0.88
C PRO A 33 27.49 -45.31 -0.24
N PRO A 34 27.50 -45.94 0.94
CA PRO A 34 28.73 -46.29 1.64
C PRO A 34 29.55 -47.31 0.83
N SER A 35 30.86 -47.04 0.72
CA SER A 35 31.84 -47.93 0.12
C SER A 35 32.05 -49.16 1.01
N THR A 36 31.85 -50.34 0.45
CA THR A 36 31.96 -51.64 1.12
C THR A 36 33.43 -52.02 1.29
N THR A 37 33.99 -51.83 2.49
CA THR A 37 35.25 -52.47 2.91
C THR A 37 34.98 -53.93 3.32
N LEU A 38 35.61 -54.86 2.61
CA LEU A 38 35.63 -56.30 2.91
C LEU A 38 36.47 -56.57 4.16
N SER A 39 35.82 -56.82 5.30
CA SER A 39 36.48 -57.35 6.51
C SER A 39 36.32 -58.87 6.58
N SER A 40 37.44 -59.54 6.82
CA SER A 40 37.62 -60.99 7.00
C SER A 40 36.65 -61.61 8.02
N THR A 41 35.92 -62.62 7.56
CA THR A 41 34.82 -63.29 8.27
C THR A 41 35.31 -64.20 9.41
N SER A 42 35.47 -63.67 10.63
CA SER A 42 35.47 -64.50 11.85
C SER A 42 34.02 -64.91 12.18
N GLY A 43 33.57 -66.03 11.59
CA GLY A 43 32.17 -66.48 11.68
C GLY A 43 31.92 -67.41 12.86
N ASN A 44 31.46 -66.88 13.99
CA ASN A 44 30.78 -67.70 15.00
C ASN A 44 29.31 -67.80 14.64
N TYR A 45 28.78 -69.01 14.44
CA TYR A 45 27.35 -69.19 14.24
C TYR A 45 26.80 -70.31 15.10
N LYS A 46 25.62 -70.07 15.66
CA LYS A 46 24.86 -71.01 16.47
C LYS A 46 23.52 -71.22 15.79
N VAL A 47 23.26 -72.45 15.38
CA VAL A 47 22.00 -72.89 14.81
C VAL A 47 21.33 -73.78 15.84
N SER A 48 20.12 -73.42 16.25
CA SER A 48 19.26 -74.23 17.10
C SER A 48 17.96 -74.46 16.35
N ILE A 49 17.68 -75.72 16.03
CA ILE A 49 16.47 -76.12 15.31
C ILE A 49 15.63 -76.92 16.30
N ASN A 50 14.54 -76.32 16.76
CA ASN A 50 13.50 -77.02 17.50
C ASN A 50 12.51 -77.57 16.46
N SER A 51 12.60 -78.86 16.16
CA SER A 51 11.64 -79.50 15.26
C SER A 51 10.36 -79.81 16.03
N SER A 52 9.27 -79.10 15.71
CA SER A 52 7.95 -79.34 16.31
C SER A 52 7.18 -80.51 15.67
N ASP A 53 7.73 -81.15 14.63
CA ASP A 53 7.01 -82.09 13.75
C ASP A 53 7.50 -83.55 13.79
N SER A 54 8.37 -83.92 14.73
CA SER A 54 8.67 -85.34 15.00
C SER A 54 8.24 -85.71 16.42
N SER A 55 7.52 -86.83 16.55
CA SER A 55 6.96 -87.41 17.79
C SER A 55 7.97 -87.80 18.88
N THR A 56 9.21 -87.34 18.75
CA THR A 56 10.29 -87.41 19.74
C THR A 56 10.95 -86.03 19.73
N GLY A 57 10.70 -85.20 20.75
CA GLY A 57 11.20 -83.82 20.86
C GLY A 57 12.72 -83.74 21.08
N GLU A 58 13.50 -84.27 20.14
CA GLU A 58 14.95 -84.28 20.17
C GLU A 58 15.48 -82.97 19.57
N ASN A 59 16.05 -82.11 20.42
CA ASN A 59 16.59 -80.80 20.01
C ASN A 59 17.89 -80.96 19.22
N ILE A 60 17.94 -80.39 18.01
CA ILE A 60 19.18 -80.28 17.24
C ILE A 60 19.85 -78.96 17.59
N SER A 61 21.11 -79.04 18.04
CA SER A 61 21.94 -77.86 18.23
C SER A 61 23.23 -78.02 17.46
N PHE A 62 23.64 -77.01 16.72
CA PHE A 62 24.89 -77.01 15.97
C PHE A 62 25.58 -75.66 16.18
N SER A 63 26.81 -75.70 16.68
CA SER A 63 27.59 -74.49 16.95
C SER A 63 28.98 -74.66 16.38
N VAL A 64 29.41 -73.68 15.60
CA VAL A 64 30.79 -73.57 15.12
C VAL A 64 31.34 -72.26 15.67
N THR A 65 32.45 -72.38 16.36
CA THR A 65 33.28 -71.28 16.80
C THR A 65 34.55 -71.33 15.96
N ASN A 66 34.75 -70.33 15.12
CA ASN A 66 35.91 -70.22 14.25
C ASN A 66 36.64 -68.92 14.61
N ARG A 67 37.69 -69.05 15.42
CA ARG A 67 38.57 -67.95 15.83
C ARG A 67 39.93 -68.09 15.16
N ASP A 68 40.79 -67.10 15.33
CA ASP A 68 42.12 -67.09 14.71
C ASP A 68 43.01 -68.23 15.28
N ASP A 69 42.88 -68.52 16.57
CA ASP A 69 43.65 -69.50 17.35
C ASP A 69 43.09 -70.92 17.33
N ARG A 70 41.77 -71.08 17.11
CA ARG A 70 41.11 -72.39 17.21
C ARG A 70 39.86 -72.52 16.37
N TYR A 71 39.55 -73.76 16.00
CA TYR A 71 38.23 -74.12 15.49
C TYR A 71 37.58 -75.14 16.41
N SER A 72 36.32 -74.87 16.79
CA SER A 72 35.54 -75.78 17.62
C SER A 72 34.14 -75.94 17.05
N LEU A 73 33.74 -77.20 16.88
CA LEU A 73 32.39 -77.57 16.50
C LEU A 73 31.77 -78.36 17.66
N LYS A 74 30.56 -77.97 18.07
CA LYS A 74 29.75 -78.74 19.01
C LYS A 74 28.38 -78.92 18.41
N ALA A 75 27.94 -80.17 18.33
CA ALA A 75 26.63 -80.50 17.83
C ALA A 75 25.94 -81.55 18.71
N ASN A 76 24.64 -81.37 18.93
CA ASN A 76 23.74 -82.37 19.48
C ASN A 76 22.74 -82.75 18.39
N PHE A 77 22.48 -84.04 18.23
CA PHE A 77 21.65 -84.56 17.16
C PHE A 77 20.89 -85.84 17.58
N PRO A 78 19.80 -86.18 16.87
CA PRO A 78 19.05 -87.42 17.06
C PRO A 78 19.91 -88.67 16.93
N LYS A 79 19.65 -89.69 17.76
CA LYS A 79 20.47 -90.92 17.79
C LYS A 79 20.55 -91.66 16.46
N LYS A 80 19.52 -91.52 15.63
CA LYS A 80 19.44 -92.09 14.27
C LYS A 80 20.50 -91.57 13.30
N VAL A 81 21.06 -90.38 13.55
CA VAL A 81 22.07 -89.72 12.69
C VAL A 81 23.49 -90.21 13.03
N SER A 82 23.70 -90.75 14.24
CA SER A 82 25.00 -91.20 14.73
C SER A 82 25.71 -92.22 13.81
N PRO A 83 25.04 -93.24 13.24
CA PRO A 83 25.68 -94.20 12.33
C PRO A 83 26.20 -93.54 11.04
N GLU A 84 25.46 -92.59 10.49
CA GLU A 84 25.82 -91.87 9.26
C GLU A 84 27.00 -90.92 9.50
N LEU A 85 26.99 -90.19 10.62
CA LEU A 85 28.12 -89.36 11.04
C LEU A 85 29.37 -90.18 11.33
N LEU A 86 29.22 -91.34 11.95
CA LEU A 86 30.33 -92.25 12.21
C LEU A 86 30.94 -92.73 10.89
N ALA A 87 30.12 -93.17 9.93
CA ALA A 87 30.59 -93.58 8.62
C ALA A 87 31.36 -92.46 7.89
N TYR A 88 30.80 -91.25 7.89
CA TYR A 88 31.44 -90.08 7.28
C TYR A 88 32.77 -89.71 7.95
N LEU A 89 32.82 -89.66 9.29
CA LEU A 89 34.04 -89.33 10.00
C LEU A 89 35.11 -90.43 9.83
N MET A 90 34.71 -91.70 9.77
CA MET A 90 35.63 -92.80 9.47
C MET A 90 36.18 -92.73 8.05
N GLU A 91 35.36 -92.35 7.07
CA GLU A 91 35.81 -92.13 5.68
C GLU A 91 36.85 -91.01 5.59
N VAL A 92 36.60 -89.88 6.26
CA VAL A 92 37.43 -88.67 6.12
C VAL A 92 38.68 -88.68 6.99
N MET A 93 38.58 -89.20 8.22
CA MET A 93 39.69 -89.23 9.19
C MET A 93 40.47 -90.55 9.15
N GLY A 94 39.87 -91.60 8.57
CA GLY A 94 40.42 -92.94 8.57
C GLY A 94 40.41 -93.61 9.95
N SER A 95 41.07 -94.77 10.03
CA SER A 95 41.17 -95.59 11.24
C SER A 95 42.41 -95.27 12.11
N ARG A 96 43.25 -94.32 11.69
CA ARG A 96 44.43 -93.91 12.45
C ARG A 96 43.99 -93.01 13.61
N ASN A 97 44.70 -93.10 14.74
CA ASN A 97 44.47 -92.25 15.92
C ASN A 97 43.09 -92.40 16.58
N ILE A 98 42.40 -93.52 16.34
CA ILE A 98 41.08 -93.80 16.92
C ILE A 98 41.21 -94.49 18.29
N VAL A 99 40.42 -94.01 19.25
CA VAL A 99 40.28 -94.60 20.59
C VAL A 99 38.79 -94.83 20.84
N GLN A 100 38.42 -96.08 21.13
CA GLN A 100 37.06 -96.42 21.55
C GLN A 100 37.02 -96.61 23.06
N LYS A 101 36.34 -95.72 23.78
CA LYS A 101 36.20 -95.78 25.24
C LYS A 101 34.79 -95.38 25.66
N GLY A 102 34.12 -96.26 26.42
CA GLY A 102 32.84 -95.93 27.07
C GLY A 102 31.70 -95.55 26.12
N GLY A 103 31.60 -96.18 24.95
CA GLY A 103 30.54 -95.90 23.96
C GLY A 103 30.74 -94.59 23.18
N LYS A 104 31.95 -94.03 23.22
CA LYS A 104 32.39 -92.92 22.39
C LYS A 104 33.51 -93.35 21.45
N THR A 105 33.51 -92.79 20.26
CA THR A 105 34.61 -92.92 19.30
C THR A 105 35.36 -91.60 19.28
N GLN A 106 36.65 -91.63 19.60
CA GLN A 106 37.51 -90.46 19.64
C GLN A 106 38.63 -90.56 18.60
N TRP A 107 38.93 -89.47 17.91
CA TRP A 107 40.16 -89.31 17.13
C TRP A 107 41.00 -88.23 17.80
N ILE A 108 42.23 -88.58 18.20
CA ILE A 108 43.13 -87.67 18.93
C ILE A 108 44.51 -87.73 18.28
N ALA A 109 45.02 -86.61 17.79
CA ALA A 109 46.40 -86.53 17.30
C ALA A 109 47.22 -85.57 18.16
N ASN A 110 48.41 -86.03 18.56
CA ASN A 110 49.37 -85.25 19.33
C ASN A 110 50.66 -85.07 18.53
N THR A 111 51.25 -83.88 18.60
CA THR A 111 52.58 -83.56 18.04
C THR A 111 53.40 -82.93 19.16
N ASP A 112 54.61 -83.44 19.41
CA ASP A 112 55.51 -82.95 20.47
C ASP A 112 54.90 -82.90 21.89
N GLY A 113 53.89 -83.73 22.14
CA GLY A 113 53.18 -83.80 23.43
C GLY A 113 51.97 -82.86 23.54
N GLU A 114 51.70 -82.05 22.51
CA GLU A 114 50.54 -81.14 22.43
C GLU A 114 49.45 -81.72 21.52
N GLU A 115 48.18 -81.53 21.91
CA GLU A 115 47.01 -82.04 21.18
C GLU A 115 46.66 -81.13 20.00
N VAL A 116 46.86 -81.63 18.79
CA VAL A 116 46.58 -80.89 17.54
C VAL A 116 45.09 -80.85 17.26
N TYR A 117 44.40 -81.99 17.46
CA TYR A 117 42.95 -82.06 17.31
C TYR A 117 42.31 -83.16 18.16
N GLU A 118 41.05 -82.92 18.53
CA GLU A 118 40.13 -83.88 19.15
C GLU A 118 38.85 -83.96 18.32
N ILE A 119 38.42 -85.16 17.95
CA ILE A 119 37.05 -85.42 17.47
C ILE A 119 36.44 -86.46 18.40
N SER A 120 35.35 -86.11 19.08
CA SER A 120 34.62 -86.98 20.00
C SER A 120 33.19 -87.16 19.53
N LEU A 121 32.85 -88.39 19.13
CA LEU A 121 31.51 -88.77 18.68
C LEU A 121 30.86 -89.71 19.69
N SER A 122 29.68 -89.32 20.20
CA SER A 122 28.76 -90.16 20.96
C SER A 122 27.48 -90.45 20.18
N LYS A 123 26.54 -91.17 20.80
CA LYS A 123 25.24 -91.51 20.20
C LYS A 123 24.42 -90.29 19.77
N ASP A 124 24.63 -89.13 20.36
CA ASP A 124 23.78 -87.95 20.25
C ASP A 124 24.56 -86.63 20.24
N ARG A 125 25.90 -86.69 20.29
CA ARG A 125 26.75 -85.51 20.36
C ARG A 125 28.02 -85.71 19.56
N LEU A 126 28.43 -84.66 18.86
CA LEU A 126 29.72 -84.52 18.21
C LEU A 126 30.41 -83.29 18.78
N GLN A 127 31.65 -83.47 19.17
CA GLN A 127 32.54 -82.39 19.54
C GLN A 127 33.80 -82.50 18.70
N MET A 128 34.17 -81.42 18.03
CA MET A 128 35.44 -81.31 17.33
C MET A 128 36.18 -80.10 17.86
N TYR A 129 37.48 -80.27 17.99
CA TYR A 129 38.42 -79.25 18.39
C TYR A 129 39.67 -79.40 17.54
N ILE A 130 40.19 -78.29 17.05
CA ILE A 130 41.49 -78.21 16.40
C ILE A 130 42.17 -76.92 16.83
N ASP A 131 43.42 -77.05 17.22
CA ASP A 131 44.31 -75.94 17.53
C ASP A 131 44.94 -75.44 16.22
N LYS A 132 44.69 -74.18 15.86
CA LYS A 132 45.17 -73.63 14.59
C LYS A 132 46.60 -73.13 14.66
N GLU A 133 47.14 -72.95 15.86
CA GLU A 133 48.54 -72.52 16.02
C GLU A 133 49.50 -73.67 15.72
N ILE A 134 49.03 -74.91 15.87
CA ILE A 134 49.82 -76.13 15.70
C ILE A 134 49.40 -76.91 14.44
N ALA A 135 48.12 -76.86 14.06
CA ALA A 135 47.63 -77.56 12.88
C ALA A 135 48.07 -76.90 11.57
N SER A 136 48.33 -77.72 10.55
CA SER A 136 48.54 -77.25 9.17
C SER A 136 47.27 -76.65 8.57
N ASP A 137 47.40 -75.65 7.70
CA ASP A 137 46.28 -75.00 6.98
C ASP A 137 45.37 -76.01 6.27
N GLU A 138 45.92 -77.04 5.63
CA GLU A 138 45.15 -78.11 4.97
C GLU A 138 44.23 -78.85 5.94
N LEU A 139 44.68 -79.08 7.18
CA LEU A 139 43.90 -79.74 8.21
C LEU A 139 42.80 -78.80 8.75
N ILE A 140 43.09 -77.52 8.87
CA ILE A 140 42.12 -76.49 9.27
C ILE A 140 40.99 -76.40 8.23
N GLU A 141 41.32 -76.35 6.95
CA GLU A 141 40.36 -76.34 5.84
C GLU A 141 39.51 -77.62 5.84
N LYS A 142 40.17 -78.78 6.01
CA LYS A 142 39.50 -80.08 6.13
C LYS A 142 38.53 -80.13 7.32
N PHE A 143 38.87 -79.58 8.47
CA PHE A 143 37.94 -79.45 9.61
C PHE A 143 36.75 -78.53 9.29
N GLY A 144 36.98 -77.47 8.52
CA GLY A 144 35.92 -76.61 7.99
C GLY A 144 34.96 -77.37 7.07
N GLU A 145 35.48 -78.20 6.18
CA GLU A 145 34.69 -79.07 5.29
C GLU A 145 33.92 -80.14 6.05
N ILE A 146 34.57 -80.82 7.00
CA ILE A 146 33.92 -81.77 7.91
C ILE A 146 32.76 -81.07 8.61
N GLY A 147 32.98 -79.88 9.18
CA GLY A 147 31.91 -79.15 9.87
C GLY A 147 30.73 -78.78 8.96
N ARG A 148 30.96 -78.36 7.72
CA ARG A 148 29.89 -78.06 6.76
C ARG A 148 29.07 -79.31 6.42
N LYS A 149 29.74 -80.42 6.11
CA LYS A 149 29.07 -81.67 5.72
C LYS A 149 28.39 -82.34 6.91
N THR A 150 28.98 -82.26 8.10
CA THR A 150 28.33 -82.66 9.36
C THR A 150 27.09 -81.81 9.64
N LYS A 151 27.10 -80.49 9.40
CA LYS A 151 25.90 -79.65 9.50
C LYS A 151 24.80 -80.15 8.57
N ALA A 152 25.13 -80.46 7.31
CA ALA A 152 24.17 -80.98 6.34
C ALA A 152 23.58 -82.33 6.79
N ILE A 153 24.42 -83.29 7.20
CA ILE A 153 23.99 -84.61 7.72
C ILE A 153 23.09 -84.44 8.97
N ILE A 154 23.42 -83.52 9.87
CA ILE A 154 22.65 -83.28 11.10
C ILE A 154 21.32 -82.58 10.85
N THR A 155 21.29 -81.61 9.92
CA THR A 155 20.13 -80.74 9.71
C THR A 155 19.24 -81.18 8.54
N GLY A 156 19.71 -82.11 7.70
CA GLY A 156 19.02 -82.59 6.51
C GLY A 156 18.82 -81.53 5.42
N LYS A 157 19.55 -80.40 5.49
CA LYS A 157 19.47 -79.30 4.53
C LYS A 157 20.86 -78.89 4.05
N ASP A 158 21.04 -78.83 2.74
CA ASP A 158 22.26 -78.32 2.10
C ASP A 158 22.25 -76.79 2.05
N ALA A 159 23.43 -76.16 1.99
CA ALA A 159 23.59 -74.71 2.09
C ALA A 159 22.87 -73.93 0.98
N GLU A 160 22.74 -74.52 -0.21
CA GLU A 160 22.12 -73.93 -1.39
C GLU A 160 20.60 -73.73 -1.22
N THR A 161 19.92 -74.66 -0.54
CA THR A 161 18.47 -74.59 -0.32
C THR A 161 18.08 -73.45 0.62
N GLU A 162 18.93 -73.11 1.61
CA GLU A 162 18.69 -71.98 2.52
C GLU A 162 18.88 -70.61 1.83
N GLU A 163 19.81 -70.52 0.88
CA GLU A 163 20.10 -69.29 0.16
C GLU A 163 18.97 -68.91 -0.81
N VAL A 164 18.44 -69.91 -1.53
CA VAL A 164 17.27 -69.73 -2.40
C VAL A 164 16.06 -69.25 -1.59
N GLU A 165 15.76 -69.87 -0.45
CA GLU A 165 14.66 -69.42 0.42
C GLU A 165 14.85 -67.98 0.94
N ARG A 166 16.08 -67.54 1.21
CA ARG A 166 16.35 -66.16 1.65
C ARG A 166 16.13 -65.16 0.52
N LEU A 167 16.61 -65.49 -0.68
CA LEU A 167 16.45 -64.67 -1.88
C LEU A 167 14.98 -64.51 -2.26
N GLU A 168 14.18 -65.57 -2.21
CA GLU A 168 12.74 -65.50 -2.47
C GLU A 168 12.01 -64.58 -1.48
N ARG A 169 12.33 -64.68 -0.19
CA ARG A 169 11.75 -63.79 0.84
C ARG A 169 12.16 -62.33 0.61
N GLN A 170 13.37 -62.08 0.12
CA GLN A 170 13.85 -60.75 -0.21
C GLN A 170 13.14 -60.19 -1.45
N ALA A 171 12.99 -60.98 -2.51
CA ALA A 171 12.25 -60.62 -3.70
C ALA A 171 10.78 -60.28 -3.37
N HIS A 172 10.14 -61.06 -2.48
CA HIS A 172 8.77 -60.79 -2.06
C HIS A 172 8.64 -59.53 -1.17
N ARG A 173 9.68 -59.16 -0.40
CA ARG A 173 9.71 -57.87 0.32
C ARG A 173 9.81 -56.71 -0.66
N LEU A 174 10.78 -56.77 -1.57
CA LEU A 174 10.99 -55.75 -2.60
C LEU A 174 9.74 -55.53 -3.46
N ARG A 175 9.05 -56.61 -3.86
CA ARG A 175 7.81 -56.51 -4.64
C ARG A 175 6.68 -55.80 -3.87
N ARG A 176 6.58 -56.03 -2.56
CA ARG A 176 5.59 -55.34 -1.72
C ARG A 176 5.92 -53.86 -1.56
N ASP A 177 7.20 -53.53 -1.39
CA ASP A 177 7.64 -52.15 -1.25
C ASP A 177 7.45 -51.36 -2.55
N ALA A 178 7.77 -51.97 -3.70
CA ALA A 178 7.52 -51.38 -5.01
C ALA A 178 6.02 -51.07 -5.22
N ASN A 179 5.13 -51.98 -4.82
CA ASN A 179 3.67 -51.74 -4.88
C ASN A 179 3.22 -50.60 -3.95
N ARG A 180 3.78 -50.50 -2.73
CA ARG A 180 3.45 -49.40 -1.81
C ARG A 180 3.89 -48.06 -2.40
N MET A 181 5.10 -47.98 -2.92
CA MET A 181 5.63 -46.78 -3.57
C MET A 181 4.78 -46.38 -4.77
N HIS A 182 4.36 -47.33 -5.60
CA HIS A 182 3.51 -47.04 -6.76
C HIS A 182 2.15 -46.45 -6.36
N ILE A 183 1.52 -46.97 -5.30
CA ILE A 183 0.26 -46.45 -4.77
C ILE A 183 0.44 -45.03 -4.19
N GLU A 184 1.54 -44.79 -3.47
CA GLU A 184 1.84 -43.46 -2.94
C GLU A 184 2.10 -42.44 -4.06
N ALA A 185 2.82 -42.84 -5.11
CA ALA A 185 3.05 -42.00 -6.28
C ALA A 185 1.72 -41.58 -6.94
N MET A 186 0.80 -42.53 -7.18
CA MET A 186 -0.52 -42.21 -7.72
C MET A 186 -1.34 -41.30 -6.80
N ARG A 187 -1.22 -41.47 -5.47
CA ARG A 187 -1.91 -40.61 -4.50
C ARG A 187 -1.38 -39.17 -4.57
N LEU A 188 -0.06 -39.02 -4.61
CA LEU A 188 0.60 -37.71 -4.71
C LEU A 188 0.26 -37.02 -6.03
N GLU A 189 0.27 -37.74 -7.14
CA GLU A 189 -0.09 -37.20 -8.45
C GLU A 189 -1.54 -36.67 -8.45
N ARG A 190 -2.49 -37.44 -7.92
CA ARG A 190 -3.89 -37.01 -7.80
C ARG A 190 -4.06 -35.81 -6.87
N GLN A 191 -3.18 -35.66 -5.88
CA GLN A 191 -3.20 -34.48 -5.00
C GLN A 191 -2.65 -33.27 -5.74
N ALA A 192 -1.50 -33.40 -6.40
CA ALA A 192 -0.91 -32.34 -7.21
C ALA A 192 -1.86 -31.83 -8.30
N GLN A 193 -2.58 -32.72 -9.00
CA GLN A 193 -3.58 -32.34 -10.00
C GLN A 193 -4.73 -31.52 -9.40
N ARG A 194 -5.22 -31.89 -8.21
CA ARG A 194 -6.29 -31.15 -7.53
C ARG A 194 -5.81 -29.78 -7.05
N ASP A 195 -4.59 -29.70 -6.55
CA ASP A 195 -4.00 -28.44 -6.11
C ASP A 195 -3.75 -27.51 -7.30
N ALA A 196 -3.26 -28.04 -8.43
CA ALA A 196 -3.12 -27.27 -9.67
C ALA A 196 -4.46 -26.72 -10.16
N GLN A 197 -5.53 -27.52 -10.14
CA GLN A 197 -6.87 -27.08 -10.54
C GLN A 197 -7.43 -26.00 -9.60
N ARG A 198 -7.17 -26.10 -8.28
CA ARG A 198 -7.56 -25.08 -7.31
C ARG A 198 -6.87 -23.75 -7.59
N LEU A 199 -5.57 -23.78 -7.84
CA LEU A 199 -4.78 -22.60 -8.18
C LEU A 199 -5.28 -21.95 -9.47
N GLU A 200 -5.61 -22.74 -10.49
CA GLU A 200 -6.15 -22.21 -11.74
C GLU A 200 -7.50 -21.48 -11.53
N ILE A 201 -8.41 -22.07 -10.76
CA ILE A 201 -9.70 -21.44 -10.43
C ILE A 201 -9.50 -20.14 -9.64
N GLU A 202 -8.58 -20.14 -8.68
CA GLU A 202 -8.26 -18.96 -7.89
C GLU A 202 -7.69 -17.83 -8.77
N GLN A 203 -6.80 -18.17 -9.70
CA GLN A 203 -6.24 -17.21 -10.65
C GLN A 203 -7.31 -16.62 -11.58
N GLN A 204 -8.26 -17.45 -12.04
CA GLN A 204 -9.40 -16.95 -12.82
C GLN A 204 -10.30 -16.01 -12.02
N ARG A 205 -10.58 -16.32 -10.75
CA ARG A 205 -11.37 -15.43 -9.87
C ARG A 205 -10.69 -14.09 -9.67
N LEU A 206 -9.39 -14.12 -9.38
CA LEU A 206 -8.59 -12.92 -9.18
C LEU A 206 -8.54 -12.04 -10.43
N ASN A 207 -8.48 -12.63 -11.62
CA ASN A 207 -8.56 -11.88 -12.88
C ASN A 207 -9.94 -11.22 -13.08
N ARG A 208 -11.04 -11.92 -12.80
CA ARG A 208 -12.40 -11.33 -12.87
C ARG A 208 -12.58 -10.20 -11.88
N ASP A 209 -12.03 -10.32 -10.68
CA ASP A 209 -12.13 -9.27 -9.66
C ASP A 209 -11.31 -8.03 -10.06
N LYS A 210 -10.13 -8.22 -10.67
CA LYS A 210 -9.36 -7.12 -11.27
C LYS A 210 -10.15 -6.40 -12.38
N GLU A 211 -10.81 -7.14 -13.26
CA GLU A 211 -11.66 -6.55 -14.31
C GLU A 211 -12.83 -5.76 -13.73
N ARG A 212 -13.53 -6.30 -12.73
CA ARG A 212 -14.63 -5.62 -12.04
C ARG A 212 -14.17 -4.34 -11.36
N ALA A 213 -13.02 -4.38 -10.69
CA ALA A 213 -12.43 -3.21 -10.07
C ALA A 213 -12.10 -2.13 -11.11
N ASN A 214 -11.50 -2.50 -12.25
CA ASN A 214 -11.20 -1.56 -13.34
C ASN A 214 -12.45 -0.90 -13.92
N VAL A 215 -13.54 -1.66 -14.10
CA VAL A 215 -14.83 -1.11 -14.57
C VAL A 215 -15.41 -0.12 -13.56
N ALA A 216 -15.34 -0.45 -12.26
CA ALA A 216 -15.81 0.45 -11.20
C ALA A 216 -15.00 1.76 -11.17
N THR A 217 -13.68 1.69 -11.25
CA THR A 217 -12.80 2.87 -11.32
C THR A 217 -13.13 3.75 -12.53
N ASN A 218 -13.31 3.16 -13.71
CA ASN A 218 -13.67 3.91 -14.92
C ASN A 218 -15.07 4.54 -14.84
N ARG A 219 -15.99 3.98 -14.06
CA ARG A 219 -17.30 4.59 -13.80
C ARG A 219 -17.15 5.83 -12.91
N VAL A 220 -16.42 5.70 -11.80
CA VAL A 220 -16.16 6.81 -10.86
C VAL A 220 -15.45 7.97 -11.56
N LEU A 221 -14.47 7.70 -12.41
CA LEU A 221 -13.78 8.74 -13.18
C LEU A 221 -14.72 9.52 -14.11
N ARG A 222 -15.64 8.83 -14.79
CA ARG A 222 -16.65 9.48 -15.66
C ARG A 222 -17.64 10.32 -14.87
N ASP A 223 -18.10 9.81 -13.72
CA ASP A 223 -19.03 10.54 -12.86
C ASP A 223 -18.37 11.81 -12.28
N ALA A 224 -17.08 11.72 -11.88
CA ALA A 224 -16.31 12.87 -11.43
C ALA A 224 -16.11 13.93 -12.54
N GLN A 225 -15.91 13.50 -13.79
CA GLN A 225 -15.81 14.42 -14.92
C GLN A 225 -17.13 15.14 -15.18
N ARG A 226 -18.26 14.41 -15.20
CA ARG A 226 -19.61 15.02 -15.36
C ARG A 226 -19.91 16.05 -14.28
N ALA A 227 -19.58 15.74 -13.03
CA ALA A 227 -19.77 16.67 -11.92
C ALA A 227 -18.97 17.97 -12.09
N ARG A 228 -17.74 17.89 -12.64
CA ARG A 228 -16.93 19.08 -12.96
C ARG A 228 -17.55 19.91 -14.08
N GLU A 229 -18.01 19.27 -15.14
CA GLU A 229 -18.68 19.95 -16.26
C GLU A 229 -19.99 20.62 -15.82
N ASP A 230 -20.76 19.95 -14.97
CA ASP A 230 -21.99 20.49 -14.37
C ASP A 230 -21.68 21.69 -13.47
N ALA A 231 -20.65 21.63 -12.64
CA ALA A 231 -20.22 22.76 -11.81
C ALA A 231 -19.84 23.99 -12.66
N GLN A 232 -19.09 23.78 -13.74
CA GLN A 232 -18.73 24.85 -14.69
C GLN A 232 -19.95 25.39 -15.45
N ARG A 233 -20.96 24.56 -15.73
CA ARG A 233 -22.22 25.03 -16.32
C ARG A 233 -22.98 25.93 -15.34
N ILE A 234 -23.15 25.48 -14.09
CA ILE A 234 -23.81 26.23 -13.03
C ILE A 234 -23.12 27.57 -12.80
N GLU A 235 -21.79 27.59 -12.76
CA GLU A 235 -21.03 28.83 -12.59
C GLU A 235 -21.30 29.83 -13.73
N ARG A 236 -21.30 29.37 -14.99
CA ARG A 236 -21.61 30.23 -16.14
C ARG A 236 -23.05 30.75 -16.11
N GLU A 237 -24.00 29.91 -15.72
CA GLU A 237 -25.41 30.31 -15.56
C GLU A 237 -25.57 31.34 -14.44
N ALA A 238 -24.91 31.14 -13.30
CA ALA A 238 -24.90 32.09 -12.19
C ALA A 238 -24.30 33.44 -12.62
N ARG A 239 -23.17 33.44 -13.35
CA ARG A 239 -22.58 34.67 -13.92
C ARG A 239 -23.55 35.37 -14.88
N LYS A 240 -24.27 34.61 -15.72
CA LYS A 240 -25.27 35.18 -16.65
C LYS A 240 -26.45 35.81 -15.90
N ILE A 241 -27.00 35.12 -14.91
CA ILE A 241 -28.11 35.63 -14.08
C ILE A 241 -27.67 36.89 -13.33
N ALA A 242 -26.46 36.91 -12.77
CA ALA A 242 -25.92 38.09 -12.10
C ALA A 242 -25.85 39.30 -13.04
N LEU A 243 -25.37 39.10 -14.28
CA LEU A 243 -25.32 40.15 -15.30
C LEU A 243 -26.72 40.61 -15.73
N GLU A 244 -27.69 39.69 -15.85
CA GLU A 244 -29.09 40.03 -16.16
C GLU A 244 -29.74 40.83 -15.03
N ALA A 245 -29.49 40.46 -13.77
CA ALA A 245 -29.96 41.18 -12.59
C ALA A 245 -29.35 42.60 -12.51
N GLU A 246 -28.05 42.74 -12.78
CA GLU A 246 -27.38 44.04 -12.85
C GLU A 246 -28.01 44.94 -13.93
N LYS A 247 -28.22 44.40 -15.13
CA LYS A 247 -28.91 45.13 -16.22
C LYS A 247 -30.34 45.51 -15.86
N ALA A 248 -31.08 44.64 -15.17
CA ALA A 248 -32.43 44.94 -14.72
C ALA A 248 -32.43 46.05 -13.66
N GLY A 249 -31.49 46.03 -12.71
CA GLY A 249 -31.29 47.09 -11.72
C GLY A 249 -30.97 48.44 -12.37
N LEU A 250 -30.04 48.48 -13.33
CA LEU A 250 -29.73 49.69 -14.08
C LEU A 250 -30.94 50.23 -14.85
N ARG A 251 -31.70 49.36 -15.53
CA ARG A 251 -32.94 49.77 -16.23
C ARG A 251 -34.01 50.29 -15.29
N SER A 252 -34.12 49.74 -14.08
CA SER A 252 -35.04 50.24 -13.05
C SER A 252 -34.61 51.63 -12.59
N ALA A 253 -33.32 51.81 -12.28
CA ALA A 253 -32.75 53.08 -11.87
C ALA A 253 -32.88 54.16 -12.96
N ALA A 254 -32.63 53.81 -14.22
CA ALA A 254 -32.81 54.70 -15.37
C ALA A 254 -34.27 55.12 -15.59
N LYS A 255 -35.24 54.39 -15.03
CA LYS A 255 -36.67 54.75 -15.00
C LYS A 255 -37.09 55.48 -13.71
N GLY A 256 -36.13 55.84 -12.85
CA GLY A 256 -36.40 56.50 -11.56
C GLY A 256 -36.82 55.53 -10.46
N GLY A 257 -36.65 54.22 -10.66
CA GLY A 257 -36.87 53.22 -9.61
C GLY A 257 -35.68 53.15 -8.65
N MET A 258 -35.91 53.33 -7.36
CA MET A 258 -34.94 53.02 -6.32
C MET A 258 -35.17 51.60 -5.81
N ASP A 259 -34.15 50.74 -5.89
CA ASP A 259 -34.18 49.39 -5.34
C ASP A 259 -34.39 49.43 -3.81
N ASP A 260 -35.16 48.50 -3.26
CA ASP A 260 -35.44 48.46 -1.82
C ASP A 260 -34.16 48.31 -0.98
N ALA A 261 -33.16 47.58 -1.47
CA ALA A 261 -31.87 47.47 -0.80
C ALA A 261 -31.12 48.82 -0.79
N VAL A 262 -31.22 49.60 -1.87
CA VAL A 262 -30.64 50.96 -1.93
C VAL A 262 -31.35 51.87 -0.92
N ARG A 263 -32.67 51.80 -0.85
CA ARG A 263 -33.47 52.56 0.13
C ARG A 263 -33.10 52.19 1.56
N GLU A 264 -32.94 50.90 1.86
CA GLU A 264 -32.54 50.42 3.18
C GLU A 264 -31.12 50.90 3.56
N VAL A 265 -30.17 50.89 2.62
CA VAL A 265 -28.84 51.48 2.85
C VAL A 265 -28.89 52.99 3.08
N LEU A 266 -29.75 53.71 2.35
CA LEU A 266 -29.95 55.14 2.55
C LEU A 266 -30.63 55.46 3.88
N GLN A 267 -31.32 54.54 4.53
CA GLN A 267 -31.84 54.72 5.88
C GLN A 267 -30.78 54.50 6.98
N SER A 268 -29.59 53.99 6.62
CA SER A 268 -28.50 53.76 7.56
C SER A 268 -27.87 55.07 8.03
N PRO A 269 -27.59 55.26 9.34
CA PRO A 269 -26.84 56.41 9.81
C PRO A 269 -25.45 56.56 9.19
N ALA A 270 -24.87 55.47 8.68
CA ALA A 270 -23.55 55.50 8.05
C ALA A 270 -23.53 56.27 6.73
N THR A 271 -24.67 56.38 6.02
CA THR A 271 -24.77 57.12 4.75
C THR A 271 -25.13 58.59 4.93
N PHE A 272 -25.30 59.04 6.18
CA PHE A 272 -25.60 60.43 6.50
C PHE A 272 -24.48 61.37 6.04
N TYR A 273 -24.88 62.47 5.44
CA TYR A 273 -24.03 63.46 4.79
C TYR A 273 -24.47 64.86 5.19
N ASP A 274 -23.74 65.42 6.15
CA ASP A 274 -23.94 66.78 6.64
C ASP A 274 -23.32 67.79 5.67
N THR A 275 -24.15 68.36 4.79
CA THR A 275 -23.74 69.38 3.80
C THR A 275 -23.05 70.59 4.44
N THR A 276 -23.36 70.92 5.71
CA THR A 276 -22.78 72.09 6.40
C THR A 276 -21.35 71.83 6.87
N LYS A 277 -21.03 70.58 7.18
CA LYS A 277 -19.68 70.15 7.61
C LYS A 277 -18.84 69.64 6.46
N ALA A 278 -19.49 69.17 5.39
CA ALA A 278 -18.86 68.69 4.18
C ALA A 278 -18.17 69.83 3.42
N GLN A 279 -16.94 70.13 3.83
CA GLN A 279 -16.04 71.04 3.14
C GLN A 279 -14.99 70.24 2.37
N ASN A 280 -14.27 70.89 1.46
CA ASN A 280 -13.10 70.33 0.74
C ASN A 280 -11.89 70.09 1.68
N ARG A 281 -12.12 69.43 2.81
CA ARG A 281 -11.13 69.04 3.81
C ARG A 281 -10.50 67.72 3.37
N ASN A 282 -9.24 67.53 3.74
CA ASN A 282 -8.50 66.29 3.48
C ASN A 282 -8.57 65.84 2.00
N GLY A 283 -8.60 66.77 1.05
CA GLY A 283 -8.66 66.45 -0.38
C GLY A 283 -9.96 65.78 -0.83
N TRP A 284 -11.02 65.81 -0.02
CA TRP A 284 -12.33 65.27 -0.36
C TRP A 284 -13.03 66.18 -1.38
N LYS A 285 -13.13 65.74 -2.63
CA LYS A 285 -13.69 66.53 -3.75
C LYS A 285 -15.19 66.37 -3.96
N TRP A 286 -15.79 65.35 -3.35
CA TRP A 286 -17.21 65.03 -3.53
C TRP A 286 -18.15 66.18 -3.15
N PRO A 287 -17.93 66.92 -2.04
CA PRO A 287 -18.86 67.98 -1.65
C PRO A 287 -19.02 69.07 -2.71
N ALA A 288 -17.91 69.57 -3.26
CA ALA A 288 -17.94 70.58 -4.31
C ALA A 288 -18.63 70.05 -5.59
N PHE A 289 -18.33 68.81 -5.98
CA PHE A 289 -18.97 68.18 -7.14
C PHE A 289 -20.48 67.99 -6.94
N GLN A 290 -20.89 67.45 -5.80
CA GLN A 290 -22.30 67.23 -5.48
C GLN A 290 -23.05 68.56 -5.48
N GLN A 291 -22.47 69.62 -4.90
CA GLN A 291 -23.07 70.95 -4.90
C GLN A 291 -23.26 71.49 -6.32
N ALA A 292 -22.23 71.42 -7.16
CA ALA A 292 -22.32 71.86 -8.55
C ALA A 292 -23.33 71.04 -9.36
N LEU A 293 -23.39 69.73 -9.13
CA LEU A 293 -24.35 68.83 -9.77
C LEU A 293 -25.79 69.18 -9.37
N LEU A 294 -26.07 69.33 -8.08
CA LEU A 294 -27.41 69.66 -7.58
C LEU A 294 -27.88 71.02 -8.07
N MET A 295 -27.01 72.04 -8.06
CA MET A 295 -27.33 73.37 -8.59
C MET A 295 -27.70 73.31 -10.07
N ALA A 296 -26.94 72.58 -10.89
CA ALA A 296 -27.24 72.44 -12.31
C ALA A 296 -28.58 71.70 -12.54
N LEU A 297 -28.83 70.63 -11.77
CA LEU A 297 -30.10 69.88 -11.85
C LEU A 297 -31.31 70.74 -11.46
N GLU A 298 -31.16 71.62 -10.47
CA GLU A 298 -32.20 72.58 -10.07
C GLU A 298 -32.41 73.68 -11.13
N GLU A 299 -31.33 74.22 -11.71
CA GLU A 299 -31.39 75.24 -12.77
C GLU A 299 -32.09 74.71 -14.03
N ASP A 300 -31.82 73.47 -14.40
CA ASP A 300 -32.47 72.78 -15.52
C ASP A 300 -33.89 72.27 -15.19
N ALA A 301 -34.38 72.52 -13.96
CA ALA A 301 -35.67 72.06 -13.44
C ALA A 301 -35.86 70.53 -13.53
N LEU A 302 -34.78 69.76 -13.45
CA LEU A 302 -34.78 68.29 -13.47
C LEU A 302 -35.04 67.69 -12.09
N ILE A 303 -34.79 68.47 -11.03
CA ILE A 303 -35.19 68.17 -9.67
C ILE A 303 -35.91 69.38 -9.06
N SER A 304 -36.88 69.11 -8.21
CA SER A 304 -37.40 70.04 -7.22
C SER A 304 -36.47 70.09 -6.01
N GLN A 305 -36.73 71.00 -5.06
CA GLN A 305 -36.11 70.96 -3.72
C GLN A 305 -36.43 69.68 -2.92
N ASP A 306 -37.08 68.70 -3.54
CA ASP A 306 -37.41 67.43 -2.94
C ASP A 306 -36.15 66.66 -2.58
N ASN A 307 -36.27 65.92 -1.49
CA ASN A 307 -35.15 65.27 -0.83
C ASN A 307 -34.69 63.97 -1.52
N GLU A 308 -35.37 63.53 -2.59
CA GLU A 308 -35.06 62.29 -3.31
C GLU A 308 -34.50 62.59 -4.71
N LEU A 309 -33.30 62.07 -4.97
CA LEU A 309 -32.66 62.16 -6.28
C LEU A 309 -32.07 60.80 -6.67
N ILE A 310 -32.31 60.42 -7.91
CA ILE A 310 -31.70 59.27 -8.58
C ILE A 310 -31.03 59.79 -9.84
N PHE A 311 -29.71 59.87 -9.81
CA PHE A 311 -28.88 60.24 -10.95
C PHE A 311 -28.15 59.01 -11.46
N VAL A 312 -28.37 58.62 -12.71
CA VAL A 312 -27.74 57.44 -13.34
C VAL A 312 -27.05 57.89 -14.62
N ARG A 313 -25.82 57.45 -14.81
CA ARG A 313 -25.13 57.45 -16.10
C ARG A 313 -24.78 56.01 -16.42
N ASP A 314 -25.26 55.55 -17.56
CA ASP A 314 -24.86 54.28 -18.16
C ASP A 314 -24.35 54.51 -19.60
N ASN A 315 -24.07 53.44 -20.33
CA ASN A 315 -23.63 53.52 -21.73
C ASN A 315 -24.74 53.96 -22.72
N THR A 316 -25.99 54.11 -22.25
CA THR A 316 -27.13 54.53 -23.06
C THR A 316 -27.49 56.01 -22.86
N GLY A 317 -27.01 56.63 -21.78
CA GLY A 317 -27.10 58.07 -21.54
C GLY A 317 -27.06 58.44 -20.06
N MET A 318 -27.49 59.66 -19.76
CA MET A 318 -27.73 60.12 -18.40
C MET A 318 -29.23 60.21 -18.10
N TYR A 319 -29.60 59.89 -16.86
CA TYR A 319 -30.97 59.87 -16.37
C TYR A 319 -31.05 60.56 -15.02
N VAL A 320 -32.09 61.36 -14.82
CA VAL A 320 -32.41 62.04 -13.56
C VAL A 320 -33.84 61.72 -13.21
N ASN A 321 -34.07 61.03 -12.08
CA ASN A 321 -35.39 60.62 -11.63
C ASN A 321 -36.24 59.92 -12.72
N GLY A 322 -35.57 59.18 -13.62
CA GLY A 322 -36.21 58.46 -14.72
C GLY A 322 -36.28 59.20 -16.05
N GLN A 323 -35.96 60.49 -16.08
CA GLN A 323 -35.92 61.30 -17.29
C GLN A 323 -34.55 61.21 -17.95
N GLN A 324 -34.50 60.72 -19.19
CA GLN A 324 -33.27 60.71 -19.99
C GLN A 324 -32.92 62.14 -20.45
N LEU A 325 -31.67 62.54 -20.26
CA LEU A 325 -31.15 63.82 -20.72
C LEU A 325 -30.85 63.76 -22.22
N ASP A 326 -31.05 64.87 -22.92
CA ASP A 326 -30.55 65.00 -24.29
C ASP A 326 -29.02 65.12 -24.33
N ARG A 327 -28.43 64.94 -25.51
CA ARG A 327 -26.97 64.92 -25.69
C ARG A 327 -26.27 66.23 -25.31
N GLN A 328 -26.90 67.38 -25.53
CA GLN A 328 -26.31 68.68 -25.20
C GLN A 328 -26.26 68.85 -23.68
N THR A 329 -27.38 68.55 -23.03
CA THR A 329 -27.51 68.56 -21.58
C THR A 329 -26.54 67.56 -20.94
N GLU A 330 -26.47 66.33 -21.44
CA GLU A 330 -25.47 65.32 -21.01
C GLU A 330 -24.03 65.85 -21.10
N GLY A 331 -23.69 66.54 -22.20
CA GLY A 331 -22.37 67.16 -22.39
C GLY A 331 -22.04 68.20 -21.32
N ALA A 332 -23.03 68.99 -20.87
CA ALA A 332 -22.86 69.95 -19.78
C ALA A 332 -22.58 69.23 -18.45
N TYR A 333 -23.34 68.20 -18.11
CA TYR A 333 -23.11 67.39 -16.90
C TYR A 333 -21.74 66.69 -16.93
N LEU A 334 -21.31 66.16 -18.09
CA LEU A 334 -19.95 65.60 -18.25
C LEU A 334 -18.83 66.61 -18.00
N ASN A 335 -19.07 67.88 -18.28
CA ASN A 335 -18.12 68.95 -17.95
C ASN A 335 -18.06 69.19 -16.45
N ILE A 336 -19.16 69.03 -15.71
CA ILE A 336 -19.15 69.09 -14.23
C ILE A 336 -18.26 67.99 -13.65
N PHE A 337 -18.37 66.75 -14.16
CA PHE A 337 -17.47 65.64 -13.77
C PHE A 337 -16.01 66.00 -14.02
N ALA A 338 -15.68 66.41 -15.25
CA ALA A 338 -14.31 66.73 -15.64
C ALA A 338 -13.72 67.89 -14.82
N THR A 339 -14.50 68.95 -14.58
CA THR A 339 -14.08 70.12 -13.79
C THR A 339 -13.71 69.75 -12.36
N HIS A 340 -14.39 68.76 -11.79
CA HIS A 340 -14.11 68.26 -10.44
C HIS A 340 -13.11 67.09 -10.42
N GLY A 341 -12.51 66.76 -11.57
CA GLY A 341 -11.50 65.71 -11.71
C GLY A 341 -12.06 64.29 -11.70
N TYR A 342 -13.36 64.11 -11.84
CA TYR A 342 -13.95 62.78 -12.01
C TYR A 342 -13.89 62.36 -13.48
N GLU A 343 -13.56 61.10 -13.72
CA GLU A 343 -13.61 60.54 -15.07
C GLU A 343 -15.04 60.59 -15.62
N ARG A 344 -15.14 60.73 -16.95
CA ARG A 344 -16.39 60.62 -17.71
C ARG A 344 -16.84 59.17 -17.85
N SER A 345 -16.83 58.42 -16.76
CA SER A 345 -17.16 56.99 -16.68
C SER A 345 -18.55 56.73 -17.25
N ASP A 346 -18.69 55.71 -18.08
CA ASP A 346 -20.00 55.29 -18.60
C ASP A 346 -20.86 54.60 -17.55
N TYR A 347 -20.41 54.45 -16.31
CA TYR A 347 -21.20 53.84 -15.23
C TYR A 347 -21.00 54.60 -13.92
N PHE A 348 -22.00 55.38 -13.56
CA PHE A 348 -22.07 56.14 -12.31
C PHE A 348 -23.51 56.23 -11.84
N THR A 349 -23.75 55.94 -10.57
CA THR A 349 -25.06 56.11 -9.96
C THR A 349 -24.95 56.85 -8.64
N PHE A 350 -25.76 57.88 -8.47
CA PHE A 350 -25.86 58.67 -7.27
C PHE A 350 -27.31 58.68 -6.81
N TYR A 351 -27.54 58.16 -5.61
CA TYR A 351 -28.81 58.25 -4.92
C TYR A 351 -28.70 59.21 -3.75
N LYS A 352 -29.73 60.02 -3.55
CA LYS A 352 -29.91 60.87 -2.38
C LYS A 352 -31.32 60.70 -1.84
N LEU A 353 -31.43 60.58 -0.52
CA LEU A 353 -32.69 60.57 0.21
C LEU A 353 -32.50 61.39 1.48
N TYR A 354 -33.04 62.62 1.50
CA TYR A 354 -32.71 63.65 2.49
C TYR A 354 -31.19 63.81 2.58
N ASP A 355 -30.63 63.87 3.79
CA ASP A 355 -29.19 64.00 4.01
C ASP A 355 -28.44 62.66 3.89
N HIS A 356 -29.05 61.61 3.33
CA HIS A 356 -28.35 60.35 3.09
C HIS A 356 -27.98 60.22 1.62
N ILE A 357 -26.75 59.76 1.36
CA ILE A 357 -26.25 59.58 0.00
C ILE A 357 -25.64 58.20 -0.22
N LEU A 358 -25.79 57.71 -1.45
CA LEU A 358 -25.18 56.46 -1.91
C LEU A 358 -24.58 56.70 -3.30
N VAL A 359 -23.30 56.41 -3.46
CA VAL A 359 -22.57 56.62 -4.73
C VAL A 359 -21.94 55.32 -5.19
N ILE A 360 -22.36 54.81 -6.34
CA ILE A 360 -21.79 53.63 -7.01
C ILE A 360 -21.07 54.08 -8.27
N ASN A 361 -19.86 53.58 -8.49
CA ASN A 361 -19.11 53.85 -9.70
C ASN A 361 -18.39 52.57 -10.13
N ALA A 362 -18.60 52.13 -11.38
CA ALA A 362 -18.12 50.81 -11.81
C ALA A 362 -16.66 50.80 -12.28
N ASN A 363 -16.10 51.94 -12.67
CA ASN A 363 -14.73 52.07 -13.18
C ASN A 363 -13.65 52.16 -12.08
N ALA A 364 -13.94 51.67 -10.87
CA ALA A 364 -13.00 51.70 -9.77
C ALA A 364 -11.84 50.72 -9.99
N ARG A 365 -10.60 51.23 -9.97
CA ARG A 365 -9.37 50.42 -10.13
C ARG A 365 -8.92 49.87 -8.77
N ILE A 366 -9.76 49.03 -8.15
CA ILE A 366 -9.62 48.61 -6.75
C ILE A 366 -8.32 47.82 -6.50
N LEU A 367 -7.95 46.90 -7.39
CA LEU A 367 -6.72 46.13 -7.24
C LEU A 367 -5.49 47.04 -7.27
N GLU A 368 -5.43 47.95 -8.22
CA GLU A 368 -4.33 48.92 -8.33
C GLU A 368 -4.29 49.89 -7.15
N PHE A 369 -5.45 50.24 -6.58
CA PHE A 369 -5.51 51.00 -5.34
C PHE A 369 -4.83 50.25 -4.19
N PHE A 370 -5.07 48.94 -4.04
CA PHE A 370 -4.40 48.13 -3.03
C PHE A 370 -2.89 47.99 -3.29
N GLU A 371 -2.48 47.82 -4.55
CA GLU A 371 -1.06 47.82 -4.93
C GLU A 371 -0.39 49.15 -4.61
N ALA A 372 -1.05 50.28 -4.90
CA ALA A 372 -0.56 51.61 -4.57
C ALA A 372 -0.47 51.83 -3.05
N MET A 373 -1.43 51.33 -2.27
CA MET A 373 -1.35 51.37 -0.80
C MET A 373 -0.17 50.56 -0.26
N LYS A 374 0.08 49.37 -0.82
CA LYS A 374 1.25 48.56 -0.46
C LYS A 374 2.55 49.27 -0.82
N ALA A 375 2.63 49.87 -2.02
CA ALA A 375 3.80 50.63 -2.46
C ALA A 375 4.06 51.87 -1.58
N ALA A 376 3.00 52.50 -1.06
CA ALA A 376 3.08 53.62 -0.12
C ALA A 376 3.43 53.20 1.32
N GLY A 377 3.59 51.89 1.60
CA GLY A 377 3.88 51.38 2.94
C GLY A 377 2.67 51.34 3.88
N ASN A 378 1.47 51.60 3.38
CA ASN A 378 0.23 51.59 4.19
C ASN A 378 -0.35 50.18 4.38
N MET A 379 0.19 49.18 3.69
CA MET A 379 -0.20 47.78 3.78
C MET A 379 1.02 46.88 3.60
N SER A 380 1.12 45.82 4.41
CA SER A 380 2.25 44.87 4.33
C SER A 380 2.08 43.79 3.25
N ASP A 381 0.85 43.31 3.04
CA ASP A 381 0.56 42.15 2.20
C ASP A 381 -0.85 42.21 1.60
N LEU A 382 -0.98 41.89 0.32
CA LEU A 382 -2.25 41.81 -0.42
C LEU A 382 -3.04 40.53 -0.10
N LYS A 383 -2.44 39.57 0.61
CA LYS A 383 -3.13 38.34 1.03
C LYS A 383 -3.83 38.46 2.38
N LYS A 384 -3.57 39.54 3.11
CA LYS A 384 -4.20 39.79 4.41
C LYS A 384 -5.51 40.53 4.21
N GLU A 385 -6.47 40.20 5.07
CA GLU A 385 -7.72 40.93 5.12
C GLU A 385 -7.46 42.39 5.49
N TYR A 386 -8.15 43.28 4.79
CA TYR A 386 -8.03 44.70 5.00
C TYR A 386 -9.38 45.34 4.75
N LYS A 387 -9.85 46.17 5.70
CA LYS A 387 -11.13 46.87 5.60
C LYS A 387 -10.90 48.37 5.81
N LEU A 388 -11.18 49.16 4.78
CA LEU A 388 -11.21 50.62 4.84
C LEU A 388 -12.67 51.09 4.83
N GLU A 389 -13.09 51.71 5.93
CA GLU A 389 -14.40 52.34 6.07
C GLU A 389 -14.24 53.83 5.78
N ILE A 390 -15.04 54.34 4.85
CA ILE A 390 -14.96 55.70 4.32
C ILE A 390 -16.21 56.45 4.75
N ASN A 391 -16.01 57.53 5.50
CA ASN A 391 -17.06 58.42 5.98
C ASN A 391 -16.94 59.84 5.38
N GLY A 392 -16.34 59.96 4.19
CA GLY A 392 -16.05 61.24 3.54
C GLY A 392 -14.69 61.82 3.96
N ASP A 393 -14.70 62.80 4.87
CA ASP A 393 -13.48 63.46 5.36
C ASP A 393 -12.79 62.71 6.52
N THR A 394 -13.37 61.60 6.95
CA THR A 394 -12.82 60.66 7.94
C THR A 394 -12.80 59.24 7.39
N MET A 395 -11.87 58.42 7.90
CA MET A 395 -11.73 57.01 7.51
C MET A 395 -11.30 56.16 8.69
N ARG A 396 -11.63 54.87 8.63
CA ARG A 396 -11.12 53.85 9.56
C ARG A 396 -10.50 52.69 8.81
N ILE A 397 -9.37 52.18 9.30
CA ILE A 397 -8.79 50.93 8.84
C ILE A 397 -9.01 49.89 9.93
N ASN A 398 -9.69 48.80 9.60
CA ASN A 398 -9.98 47.71 10.53
C ASN A 398 -10.59 48.20 11.87
N GLY A 399 -11.40 49.26 11.82
CA GLY A 399 -12.05 49.88 12.97
C GLY A 399 -11.28 51.04 13.62
N GLU A 400 -9.99 51.21 13.32
CA GLU A 400 -9.13 52.28 13.88
C GLU A 400 -9.22 53.56 13.04
N ALA A 401 -9.47 54.69 13.68
CA ALA A 401 -9.59 55.98 13.00
C ALA A 401 -8.23 56.53 12.52
N LEU A 402 -8.22 57.07 11.29
CA LEU A 402 -7.02 57.65 10.70
C LEU A 402 -6.85 59.13 11.02
N ALA A 403 -5.59 59.57 11.14
CA ALA A 403 -5.27 60.99 11.28
C ALA A 403 -5.62 61.78 10.00
N PRO A 404 -6.04 63.06 10.08
CA PRO A 404 -6.48 63.85 8.92
C PRO A 404 -5.46 63.91 7.76
N ALA A 405 -4.16 64.02 8.08
CA ALA A 405 -3.10 64.00 7.06
C ALA A 405 -3.03 62.67 6.29
N VAL A 406 -3.27 61.55 6.98
CA VAL A 406 -3.35 60.22 6.36
C VAL A 406 -4.61 60.13 5.51
N VAL A 407 -5.77 60.58 6.02
CA VAL A 407 -7.03 60.62 5.24
C VAL A 407 -6.85 61.41 3.94
N LYS A 408 -6.11 62.53 3.97
CA LYS A 408 -5.80 63.32 2.75
C LYS A 408 -5.04 62.52 1.69
N ASN A 409 -4.05 61.73 2.12
CA ASN A 409 -3.28 60.87 1.22
C ASN A 409 -4.18 59.75 0.65
N TYR A 410 -5.04 59.16 1.48
CA TYR A 410 -6.01 58.15 1.05
C TYR A 410 -7.01 58.71 0.04
N ASN A 411 -7.61 59.88 0.29
CA ASN A 411 -8.51 60.53 -0.68
C ASN A 411 -7.81 60.79 -2.02
N THR A 412 -6.53 61.16 -2.00
CA THR A 412 -5.74 61.34 -3.22
C THR A 412 -5.55 60.03 -3.97
N LEU A 413 -5.24 58.93 -3.27
CA LEU A 413 -5.12 57.60 -3.86
C LEU A 413 -6.47 57.08 -4.39
N LEU A 414 -7.54 57.18 -3.61
CA LEU A 414 -8.89 56.79 -4.03
C LEU A 414 -9.27 57.49 -5.33
N HIS A 415 -9.08 58.80 -5.39
CA HIS A 415 -9.38 59.58 -6.58
C HIS A 415 -8.53 59.18 -7.78
N LYS A 416 -7.22 58.96 -7.61
CA LYS A 416 -6.31 58.49 -8.67
C LYS A 416 -6.74 57.14 -9.26
N HIS A 417 -7.38 56.30 -8.46
CA HIS A 417 -7.89 54.99 -8.85
C HIS A 417 -9.40 54.98 -9.10
N ASN A 418 -9.98 56.15 -9.40
CA ASN A 418 -11.38 56.33 -9.75
C ASN A 418 -12.35 55.80 -8.70
N ILE A 419 -12.02 55.92 -7.42
CA ILE A 419 -12.94 55.58 -6.32
C ILE A 419 -13.45 56.89 -5.73
N ILE A 420 -14.77 57.03 -5.68
CA ILE A 420 -15.41 58.21 -5.11
C ILE A 420 -15.63 57.98 -3.61
N PRO A 421 -14.90 58.68 -2.71
CA PRO A 421 -15.14 58.60 -1.27
C PRO A 421 -16.50 59.25 -0.93
N ALA A 422 -17.37 58.47 -0.30
CA ALA A 422 -18.68 58.91 0.17
C ALA A 422 -18.99 58.25 1.53
N PRO A 423 -19.83 58.85 2.38
CA PRO A 423 -20.17 58.31 3.69
C PRO A 423 -20.70 56.87 3.64
N GLY A 424 -20.29 56.03 4.59
CA GLY A 424 -20.76 54.65 4.74
C GLY A 424 -20.20 53.66 3.72
N LYS A 425 -19.32 54.10 2.81
CA LYS A 425 -18.68 53.24 1.81
C LYS A 425 -17.56 52.41 2.46
N VAL A 426 -17.43 51.17 2.03
CA VAL A 426 -16.41 50.23 2.49
C VAL A 426 -15.62 49.71 1.30
N ILE A 427 -14.31 49.66 1.44
CA ILE A 427 -13.39 48.94 0.55
C ILE A 427 -12.77 47.82 1.36
N ALA A 428 -12.90 46.58 0.91
CA ALA A 428 -12.29 45.46 1.61
C ALA A 428 -11.54 44.54 0.66
N LEU A 429 -10.34 44.13 1.09
CA LEU A 429 -9.58 43.01 0.54
C LEU A 429 -9.88 41.81 1.44
N LEU A 430 -10.40 40.74 0.85
CA LEU A 430 -10.80 39.52 1.53
C LEU A 430 -9.68 38.49 1.43
N LYS A 431 -9.78 37.42 2.23
CA LYS A 431 -8.83 36.31 2.18
C LYS A 431 -8.83 35.67 0.80
N GLY A 432 -7.65 35.52 0.20
CA GLY A 432 -7.50 34.97 -1.15
C GLY A 432 -7.24 36.03 -2.23
N GLY A 433 -7.40 37.32 -1.92
CA GLY A 433 -7.17 38.42 -2.86
C GLY A 433 -8.45 38.96 -3.51
N ASP A 434 -9.60 38.35 -3.23
CA ASP A 434 -10.91 38.90 -3.59
C ASP A 434 -11.11 40.27 -2.95
N TYR A 435 -11.91 41.13 -3.58
CA TYR A 435 -12.15 42.46 -3.06
C TYR A 435 -13.59 42.92 -3.26
N LYS A 436 -14.00 43.90 -2.46
CA LYS A 436 -15.31 44.54 -2.57
C LYS A 436 -15.21 46.04 -2.33
N LEU A 437 -16.05 46.79 -3.05
CA LEU A 437 -16.23 48.24 -2.92
C LEU A 437 -17.71 48.52 -2.88
N GLY A 438 -18.19 49.28 -1.91
CA GLY A 438 -19.61 49.67 -1.86
C GLY A 438 -20.15 49.76 -0.44
N TYR A 439 -21.41 49.40 -0.27
CA TYR A 439 -22.15 49.57 0.97
C TYR A 439 -22.62 48.20 1.46
N SER A 440 -22.39 47.90 2.74
CA SER A 440 -22.86 46.65 3.33
C SER A 440 -24.14 46.89 4.13
N LEU A 441 -25.12 46.04 3.88
CA LEU A 441 -26.38 45.99 4.60
C LEU A 441 -26.43 44.67 5.38
N GLY A 442 -26.13 44.77 6.68
CA GLY A 442 -25.88 43.60 7.52
C GLY A 442 -24.72 42.75 7.01
N ASN A 443 -24.81 41.43 7.27
CA ASN A 443 -23.73 40.48 6.96
C ASN A 443 -23.88 39.82 5.58
N ARG A 444 -25.01 40.02 4.89
CA ARG A 444 -25.38 39.22 3.71
C ARG A 444 -25.55 40.04 2.43
N THR A 445 -25.79 41.34 2.54
CA THR A 445 -26.11 42.17 1.38
C THR A 445 -25.01 43.21 1.19
N HIS A 446 -24.53 43.34 -0.04
CA HIS A 446 -23.53 44.34 -0.43
C HIS A 446 -23.97 45.00 -1.72
N ILE A 447 -24.03 46.32 -1.73
CA ILE A 447 -24.39 47.14 -2.89
C ILE A 447 -23.12 47.79 -3.42
N GLY A 448 -22.64 47.35 -4.58
CA GLY A 448 -21.47 47.91 -5.24
C GLY A 448 -20.70 46.87 -6.05
N THR A 449 -19.41 47.11 -6.23
CA THR A 449 -18.52 46.27 -7.05
C THR A 449 -17.92 45.14 -6.23
N TRP A 450 -17.93 43.93 -6.81
CA TRP A 450 -17.24 42.75 -6.27
C TRP A 450 -16.26 42.22 -7.32
N GLY A 451 -15.06 41.86 -6.88
CA GLY A 451 -14.04 41.22 -7.72
C GLY A 451 -13.54 39.94 -7.08
N ILE A 452 -13.60 38.85 -7.84
CA ILE A 452 -12.97 37.57 -7.48
C ILE A 452 -11.61 37.55 -8.14
N ASN A 453 -10.57 37.24 -7.38
CA ASN A 453 -9.25 37.03 -7.94
C ASN A 453 -9.10 35.53 -8.26
N ASP A 454 -9.16 35.18 -9.54
CA ASP A 454 -9.05 33.81 -10.05
C ASP A 454 -7.64 33.20 -9.87
#